data_AF-R6GU65-F1
#
_entry.id   AF-R6GU65-F1
#
_cell.length_a   1.000
_cell.length_b   1.000
_cell.length_c   1.000
_cell.angle_alpha   90.00
_cell.angle_beta   90.00
_cell.angle_gamma   90.00
#
_symmetry.space_group_name_H-M   'P 1'
#
loop_
_entity.id
_entity.type
_entity.pdbx_description
1 polymer ?
#
loop_
_entity_poly.entity_id
_entity_poly.type
_entity_poly.pdbx_seq_one_letter_code
_entity_poly.pdbx_strand_id
1 'polypeptide(L)'
;MFNLAQFCTQTKDILRFVGYILTLVKVAIPLLIIAFGIFDLGKAVTSGKDDETKKAAKTLMWRAIAGVAIFFIPNLILWLFGTIADYNDAYGKDDKDRNFDVCQTCILKPWSCN
;
A
#
# COMPACT_ATOMS: atom_id res chain seq x y z
N MET A 1 11.92 14.11 -28.39
CA MET A 1 10.71 13.50 -27.80
C MET A 1 11.10 12.76 -26.54
N PHE A 2 10.51 13.09 -25.38
CA PHE A 2 10.76 12.39 -24.11
C PHE A 2 10.00 11.05 -24.15
N ASN A 3 10.72 9.93 -24.21
CA ASN A 3 10.11 8.61 -24.23
C ASN A 3 10.01 8.06 -22.80
N LEU A 4 8.78 7.81 -22.35
CA LEU A 4 8.50 7.29 -21.01
C LEU A 4 9.18 5.94 -20.74
N ALA A 5 9.35 5.11 -21.78
CA ALA A 5 10.01 3.81 -21.67
C ALA A 5 11.50 3.95 -21.33
N GLN A 6 12.19 4.94 -21.93
CA GLN A 6 13.59 5.23 -21.62
C GLN A 6 13.74 5.83 -20.23
N PHE A 7 12.81 6.69 -19.81
CA PHE A 7 12.80 7.25 -18.46
C PHE A 7 12.69 6.17 -17.38
N CYS A 8 11.79 5.19 -17.54
CA CYS A 8 11.61 4.10 -16.58
C CYS A 8 12.88 3.24 -16.42
N THR A 9 13.55 2.92 -17.53
CA THR A 9 14.78 2.14 -17.50
C THR A 9 15.94 2.92 -16.87
N GLN A 10 16.08 4.20 -17.20
CA GLN A 10 17.17 5.05 -16.67
C GLN A 10 16.97 5.44 -15.20
N THR A 11 15.72 5.52 -14.73
CA THR A 11 15.40 5.91 -13.34
C THR A 11 15.14 4.71 -12.44
N LYS A 12 15.38 3.48 -12.92
CA LYS A 12 14.99 2.24 -12.24
C LYS A 12 15.46 2.17 -10.79
N ASP A 13 16.68 2.60 -10.51
CA ASP A 13 17.28 2.50 -9.16
C ASP A 13 16.63 3.48 -8.19
N ILE A 14 16.30 4.69 -8.66
CA ILE A 14 15.56 5.69 -7.89
C ILE A 14 14.13 5.20 -7.65
N LEU A 15 13.47 4.66 -8.67
CA LEU A 15 12.12 4.13 -8.54
C LEU A 15 12.07 2.93 -7.58
N ARG A 16 13.09 2.08 -7.60
CA ARG A 16 13.25 0.96 -6.68
C ARG A 16 13.46 1.44 -5.25
N PHE A 17 14.29 2.47 -5.03
CA PHE A 17 14.48 3.07 -3.72
C PHE A 17 13.17 3.67 -3.17
N VAL A 18 12.44 4.43 -4.00
CA VAL A 18 11.12 4.94 -3.66
C VAL A 18 10.15 3.79 -3.35
N GLY A 19 10.17 2.71 -4.14
CA GLY A 19 9.35 1.53 -3.91
C GLY A 19 9.63 0.86 -2.56
N TYR A 20 10.90 0.79 -2.13
CA TYR A 20 11.25 0.29 -0.78
C TYR A 20 10.71 1.21 0.32
N ILE A 21 10.79 2.53 0.14
CA ILE A 21 10.21 3.48 1.10
C ILE A 21 8.69 3.31 1.18
N LEU A 22 8.00 3.24 0.05
CA LEU A 22 6.55 3.01 0.01
C LEU A 22 6.18 1.67 0.65
N THR A 23 6.99 0.63 0.43
CA THR A 23 6.83 -0.69 1.05
C THR A 23 7.05 -0.65 2.56
N LEU A 24 7.97 0.18 3.04
CA LEU A 24 8.18 0.38 4.47
C LEU A 24 7.01 1.15 5.09
N VAL A 25 6.58 2.25 4.45
CA VAL A 25 5.48 3.10 4.92
C VAL A 25 4.16 2.33 4.97
N LYS A 26 3.83 1.53 3.96
CA LYS A 26 2.58 0.73 3.93
C LYS A 26 2.52 -0.34 5.03
N VAL A 27 3.65 -0.76 5.59
CA VAL A 27 3.72 -1.77 6.68
C VAL A 27 3.89 -1.09 8.04
N ALA A 28 4.76 -0.08 8.13
CA ALA A 28 5.03 0.64 9.37
C ALA A 28 3.82 1.46 9.83
N ILE A 29 3.10 2.14 8.94
CA ILE A 29 1.93 2.95 9.33
C ILE A 29 0.83 2.09 9.98
N PRO A 30 0.35 0.98 9.38
CA PRO A 30 -0.65 0.13 10.02
C PRO A 30 -0.19 -0.41 11.37
N LEU A 31 1.07 -0.84 11.51
CA LEU A 31 1.61 -1.34 12.78
C LEU A 31 1.61 -0.26 13.86
N LEU A 32 2.03 0.96 13.53
CA LEU A 32 2.00 2.09 14.47
C LEU A 32 0.57 2.43 14.89
N ILE A 33 -0.39 2.47 13.95
CA ILE A 33 -1.79 2.75 14.23
C ILE A 33 -2.39 1.71 15.19
N ILE A 34 -2.06 0.42 15.00
CA ILE A 34 -2.51 -0.67 15.89
C ILE A 34 -1.87 -0.51 17.28
N ALA A 35 -0.56 -0.28 17.35
CA ALA A 35 0.16 -0.12 18.62
C ALA A 35 -0.38 1.07 19.45
N PHE A 36 -0.55 2.24 18.82
CA PHE A 36 -1.16 3.40 19.48
C PHE A 36 -2.61 3.17 19.86
N GLY A 37 -3.37 2.47 19.01
CA GLY A 37 -4.72 2.08 19.34
C GLY A 37 -4.79 1.26 20.63
N ILE A 38 -4.00 0.19 20.74
CA ILE A 38 -4.02 -0.68 21.93
C ILE A 38 -3.60 0.09 23.18
N PHE A 39 -2.62 0.99 23.07
CA PHE A 39 -2.20 1.85 24.18
C PHE A 39 -3.32 2.80 24.65
N ASP A 40 -4.05 3.41 23.71
CA ASP A 40 -5.19 4.29 24.01
C ASP A 40 -6.35 3.50 24.66
N LEU A 41 -6.61 2.27 24.20
CA LEU A 41 -7.59 1.38 24.83
C LEU A 41 -7.18 0.96 26.23
N GLY A 42 -5.92 0.60 26.44
CA GLY A 42 -5.41 0.22 27.76
C GLY A 42 -5.64 1.32 28.79
N LYS A 43 -5.34 2.57 28.42
CA LYS A 43 -5.64 3.74 29.26
C LYS A 43 -7.13 3.91 29.52
N ALA A 44 -7.97 3.82 28.48
CA ALA A 44 -9.41 3.97 28.63
C ALA A 44 -10.03 2.89 29.54
N VAL A 45 -9.62 1.63 29.39
CA VAL A 45 -10.09 0.50 30.23
C VAL A 45 -9.70 0.72 31.70
N THR A 46 -8.47 1.16 31.98
CA THR A 46 -8.05 1.45 33.36
C THR A 46 -8.79 2.64 34.00
N SER A 47 -9.37 3.53 33.19
CA SER A 47 -10.09 4.71 33.69
C SER A 47 -11.52 4.41 34.17
N GLY A 48 -12.05 3.21 33.89
CA GLY A 48 -13.35 2.74 34.40
C GLY A 48 -14.57 3.54 33.94
N LYS A 49 -14.42 4.47 32.99
CA LYS A 49 -15.52 5.25 32.42
C LYS A 49 -16.05 4.55 31.17
N ASP A 50 -17.26 4.02 31.25
CA ASP A 50 -17.89 3.26 30.16
C ASP A 50 -18.05 4.07 28.87
N ASP A 51 -18.35 5.37 28.99
CA ASP A 51 -18.51 6.26 27.84
C ASP A 51 -17.18 6.54 27.12
N GLU A 52 -16.09 6.72 27.88
CA GLU A 52 -14.74 6.90 27.34
C GLU A 52 -14.21 5.62 26.69
N THR A 53 -14.52 4.47 27.29
CA THR A 53 -14.13 3.16 26.77
C THR A 53 -14.82 2.85 25.43
N LYS A 54 -16.11 3.15 25.30
CA LYS A 54 -16.84 3.01 24.02
C LYS A 54 -16.30 3.94 22.94
N LYS A 55 -15.98 5.19 23.30
CA LYS A 55 -15.43 6.18 22.37
C LYS A 55 -14.02 5.78 21.90
N ALA A 56 -13.18 5.30 22.83
CA ALA A 56 -11.86 4.78 22.52
C ALA A 56 -11.93 3.51 21.65
N ALA A 57 -12.82 2.56 21.97
CA ALA A 57 -13.06 1.36 21.17
C ALA A 57 -13.51 1.66 19.73
N LYS A 58 -14.44 2.61 19.57
CA LYS A 58 -14.89 3.06 18.24
C LYS A 58 -13.74 3.69 17.44
N THR A 59 -12.90 4.48 18.10
CA THR A 59 -11.72 5.09 17.46
C THR A 59 -10.70 4.03 17.06
N LEU A 60 -10.48 3.02 17.89
CA LEU A 60 -9.62 1.88 17.56
C LEU A 60 -10.15 1.08 16.37
N MET A 61 -11.45 0.84 16.33
CA MET A 61 -12.09 0.12 15.22
C MET A 61 -11.84 0.84 13.87
N TRP A 62 -12.05 2.17 13.81
CA TRP A 62 -11.78 2.95 12.60
C TRP A 62 -10.31 2.95 12.21
N ARG A 63 -9.41 3.02 13.19
CA ARG A 63 -7.96 2.90 13.00
C ARG A 63 -7.55 1.53 12.45
N ALA A 64 -8.14 0.45 12.96
CA ALA A 64 -7.90 -0.90 12.48
C ALA A 64 -8.39 -1.10 11.04
N ILE A 65 -9.60 -0.62 10.73
CA ILE A 65 -10.15 -0.64 9.37
C ILE A 65 -9.25 0.15 8.40
N ALA A 66 -8.78 1.34 8.81
CA ALA A 66 -7.85 2.13 8.00
C ALA A 66 -6.52 1.39 7.74
N GLY A 67 -5.96 0.72 8.75
CA GLY A 67 -4.76 -0.11 8.60
C GLY A 67 -4.96 -1.27 7.61
N VAL A 68 -6.08 -1.98 7.73
CA VAL A 68 -6.46 -3.06 6.79
C VAL A 68 -6.65 -2.50 5.38
N ALA A 69 -7.35 -1.38 5.23
CA ALA A 69 -7.60 -0.74 3.95
C ALA A 69 -6.30 -0.30 3.24
N ILE A 70 -5.36 0.33 3.95
CA ILE A 70 -4.07 0.76 3.39
C ILE A 70 -3.26 -0.45 2.89
N PHE A 71 -3.34 -1.58 3.57
CA PHE A 71 -2.65 -2.80 3.17
C PHE A 71 -3.37 -3.56 2.03
N PHE A 72 -4.70 -3.68 2.09
CA PHE A 72 -5.49 -4.50 1.18
C PHE A 72 -5.91 -3.77 -0.10
N ILE A 73 -6.29 -2.49 -0.06
CA ILE A 73 -6.83 -1.77 -1.23
C ILE A 73 -5.85 -1.80 -2.42
N PRO A 74 -4.55 -1.46 -2.27
CA PRO A 74 -3.63 -1.48 -3.40
C PRO A 74 -3.49 -2.88 -4.02
N ASN A 75 -3.38 -3.91 -3.16
CA ASN A 75 -3.25 -5.30 -3.58
C ASN A 75 -4.53 -5.82 -4.26
N LEU A 76 -5.69 -5.43 -3.73
CA LEU A 76 -6.99 -5.79 -4.28
C LEU A 76 -7.21 -5.12 -5.64
N ILE A 77 -6.86 -3.83 -5.79
CA ILE A 77 -6.92 -3.12 -7.06
C ILE A 77 -6.03 -3.79 -8.11
N LEU A 78 -4.77 -4.11 -7.75
CA LEU A 78 -3.83 -4.84 -8.62
C LEU A 78 -4.38 -6.21 -9.04
N TRP A 79 -4.99 -6.94 -8.10
CA TRP A 79 -5.59 -8.24 -8.36
C TRP A 79 -6.85 -8.16 -9.22
N LEU A 80 -7.72 -7.18 -8.98
CA LEU A 80 -8.92 -6.92 -9.78
C LEU A 80 -8.54 -6.55 -11.22
N PHE A 81 -7.58 -5.66 -11.42
CA PHE A 81 -7.09 -5.35 -12.76
C PHE A 81 -6.39 -6.54 -13.41
N GLY A 82 -5.67 -7.37 -12.65
CA GLY A 82 -5.06 -8.60 -13.15
C GLY A 82 -6.07 -9.68 -13.57
N THR A 83 -7.22 -9.77 -12.89
CA THR A 83 -8.28 -10.75 -13.21
C THR A 83 -9.24 -10.27 -14.29
N ILE A 84 -9.48 -8.95 -14.39
CA ILE A 84 -10.28 -8.36 -15.47
C ILE A 84 -9.45 -8.26 -16.77
N ALA A 85 -8.12 -8.14 -16.69
CA ALA A 85 -7.23 -8.16 -17.86
C ALA A 85 -7.14 -9.52 -18.59
N ASP A 86 -7.68 -10.60 -18.02
CA ASP A 86 -7.96 -11.83 -18.80
C ASP A 86 -9.03 -11.60 -19.89
N TYR A 87 -9.77 -10.48 -19.82
CA TYR A 87 -10.65 -9.95 -20.87
C TYR A 87 -10.08 -8.65 -21.47
N ASN A 88 -8.98 -8.76 -22.23
CA ASN A 88 -8.35 -7.73 -23.07
C ASN A 88 -7.49 -6.66 -22.36
N ASP A 89 -6.16 -6.81 -22.48
CA ASP A 89 -5.19 -5.76 -22.84
C ASP A 89 -5.04 -4.49 -21.96
N ALA A 90 -5.73 -4.35 -20.82
CA ALA A 90 -5.73 -3.07 -20.08
C ALA A 90 -4.79 -3.00 -18.86
N TYR A 91 -4.13 -4.11 -18.46
CA TYR A 91 -3.07 -4.08 -17.44
C TYR A 91 -1.71 -4.59 -17.94
N GLY A 92 -1.51 -4.55 -19.26
CA GLY A 92 -0.20 -4.47 -19.90
C GLY A 92 0.81 -5.54 -19.48
N LYS A 93 0.46 -6.82 -19.62
CA LYS A 93 1.49 -7.86 -19.82
C LYS A 93 1.88 -8.04 -21.30
N ASP A 94 1.19 -7.37 -22.21
CA ASP A 94 1.40 -7.48 -23.65
C ASP A 94 1.42 -6.10 -24.33
N ASP A 95 2.41 -5.28 -23.99
CA ASP A 95 2.85 -4.19 -24.88
C ASP A 95 4.37 -4.28 -25.01
N LYS A 96 4.86 -5.01 -26.00
CA LYS A 96 6.29 -5.14 -26.30
C LYS A 96 6.96 -3.82 -26.71
N ASP A 97 6.23 -2.69 -26.72
CA ASP A 97 6.69 -1.39 -27.22
C ASP A 97 6.65 -0.24 -26.19
N ARG A 98 6.29 -0.47 -24.91
CA ARG A 98 6.35 0.57 -23.85
C ARG A 98 6.81 -0.02 -22.51
N ASN A 99 8.05 0.25 -22.05
CA ASN A 99 8.64 -0.20 -20.77
C ASN A 99 7.95 0.34 -19.47
N PHE A 100 6.63 0.51 -19.44
CA PHE A 100 5.93 0.97 -18.23
C PHE A 100 5.97 -0.09 -17.10
N ASP A 101 6.05 -1.38 -17.46
CA ASP A 101 6.18 -2.49 -16.51
C ASP A 101 7.40 -2.36 -15.59
N VAL A 102 8.50 -1.78 -16.10
CA VAL A 102 9.70 -1.51 -15.29
C VAL A 102 9.40 -0.50 -14.19
N CYS A 103 8.77 0.63 -14.54
CA CYS A 103 8.35 1.63 -13.55
C CYS A 103 7.40 1.02 -12.50
N GLN A 104 6.39 0.30 -12.95
CA GLN A 104 5.39 -0.31 -12.08
C GLN A 104 6.01 -1.32 -11.13
N THR A 105 6.85 -2.22 -11.64
CA THR A 105 7.50 -3.26 -10.85
C THR A 105 8.48 -2.65 -9.83
N CYS A 106 9.27 -1.66 -10.22
CA CYS A 106 10.22 -1.01 -9.29
C CYS A 106 9.53 -0.24 -8.17
N ILE A 107 8.38 0.38 -8.41
CA ILE A 107 7.63 1.13 -7.39
C ILE A 107 6.81 0.19 -6.49
N LEU A 108 6.08 -0.76 -7.06
CA LEU A 108 5.10 -1.57 -6.31
C LEU A 108 5.68 -2.87 -5.74
N LYS A 109 6.71 -3.42 -6.40
CA LYS A 109 7.40 -4.67 -6.02
C LYS A 109 8.92 -4.47 -6.14
N PRO A 110 9.52 -3.59 -5.32
CA PRO A 110 10.94 -3.22 -5.43
C PRO A 110 11.91 -4.41 -5.28
N TRP A 111 11.48 -5.53 -4.71
CA TRP A 111 12.27 -6.76 -4.59
C TRP A 111 12.35 -7.58 -5.88
N SER A 112 11.47 -7.35 -6.86
CA SER A 112 11.48 -8.03 -8.16
C SER A 112 11.91 -7.13 -9.32
N CYS A 113 12.37 -5.91 -9.04
CA CYS A 113 12.90 -4.97 -10.03
C CYS A 113 14.40 -5.22 -10.27
N ASN A 114 14.74 -5.66 -11.49
CA ASN A 114 16.10 -5.92 -11.98
C ASN A 114 16.41 -5.05 -13.19
#